data_AF-A0A417YQD1-F1
#
_entry.id   AF-A0A417YQD1-F1
#
_cell.length_a   1.000
_cell.length_b   1.000
_cell.length_c   1.000
_cell.angle_alpha   90.00
_cell.angle_beta   90.00
_cell.angle_gamma   90.00
#
_symmetry.space_group_name_H-M   'P 1'
#
loop_
_entity.id
_entity.type
_entity.pdbx_description
1 polymer ?
#
loop_
_entity_poly.entity_id
_entity_poly.type
_entity_poly.pdbx_seq_one_letter_code
_entity_poly.pdbx_strand_id
1 'polypeptide(L)'
;MPMACRAYLIHEGETTEIIVNINNLAVLVKEKSDISDIVVVGPFNNHFILNFKKGKIRFCSDPKVKEIVEAGLMKIDSESKTELFFYKGFIQYRSIQTVNICAASELQAKEVVQKWTSAPLKHLIKVA
;
A
#
# COMPACT_ATOMS: atom_id res chain seq x y z
N MET A 1 10.16 9.45 7.83
CA MET A 1 9.01 8.80 8.53
C MET A 1 8.27 7.92 7.55
N PRO A 2 7.87 6.70 7.90
CA PRO A 2 6.99 5.91 7.05
C PRO A 2 5.60 6.59 7.00
N MET A 3 5.12 6.91 5.80
CA MET A 3 3.86 7.65 5.59
C MET A 3 2.78 6.67 5.14
N ALA A 4 1.77 6.44 5.97
CA ALA A 4 0.60 5.63 5.61
C ALA A 4 -0.36 6.47 4.75
N CYS A 5 -0.81 5.91 3.65
CA CYS A 5 -1.71 6.51 2.67
C CYS A 5 -2.89 5.55 2.42
N ARG A 6 -3.99 6.04 1.85
CA ARG A 6 -5.12 5.20 1.42
C ARG A 6 -5.04 5.00 -0.08
N ALA A 7 -4.98 3.75 -0.54
CA ALA A 7 -5.08 3.38 -1.93
C ALA A 7 -6.45 2.75 -2.20
N TYR A 8 -7.10 3.21 -3.25
CA TYR A 8 -8.39 2.73 -3.75
C TYR A 8 -8.12 2.03 -5.08
N LEU A 9 -8.27 0.70 -5.09
CA LEU A 9 -8.15 -0.12 -6.28
C LEU A 9 -9.53 -0.20 -6.93
N ILE A 10 -9.62 0.27 -8.17
CA ILE A 10 -10.87 0.34 -8.93
C ILE A 10 -10.76 -0.67 -10.07
N HIS A 11 -11.61 -1.69 -10.04
CA HIS A 11 -11.67 -2.77 -11.03
C HIS A 11 -13.13 -3.17 -11.27
N GLU A 12 -13.55 -3.25 -12.54
CA GLU A 12 -14.87 -3.75 -12.95
C GLU A 12 -16.08 -3.15 -12.20
N GLY A 13 -15.98 -1.89 -11.77
CA GLY A 13 -17.04 -1.21 -11.02
C GLY A 13 -17.00 -1.41 -9.50
N GLU A 14 -16.09 -2.24 -9.00
CA GLU A 14 -15.80 -2.41 -7.58
C GLU A 14 -14.64 -1.51 -7.14
N THR A 15 -14.69 -1.06 -5.88
CA THR A 15 -13.62 -0.27 -5.26
C THR A 15 -13.17 -0.92 -3.96
N THR A 16 -11.89 -1.24 -3.87
CA THR A 16 -11.27 -1.80 -2.66
C THR A 16 -10.33 -0.78 -2.02
N GLU A 17 -10.59 -0.44 -0.75
CA GLU A 17 -9.72 0.44 0.04
C GLU A 17 -8.61 -0.39 0.74
N ILE A 18 -7.37 0.08 0.60
CA ILE A 18 -6.16 -0.50 1.20
C ILE A 18 -5.34 0.63 1.85
N ILE A 19 -4.93 0.44 3.10
CA ILE A 19 -3.94 1.30 3.73
C ILE A 19 -2.55 0.84 3.30
N VAL A 20 -1.78 1.76 2.72
CA VAL A 20 -0.46 1.48 2.15
C VAL A 20 0.61 2.42 2.67
N ASN A 21 1.76 1.89 3.04
CA ASN A 21 2.95 2.72 3.23
C ASN A 21 3.41 3.27 1.87
N ILE A 22 3.69 4.57 1.77
CA ILE A 22 4.15 5.22 0.53
C ILE A 22 5.35 4.51 -0.10
N ASN A 23 6.24 3.93 0.71
CA ASN A 23 7.40 3.18 0.23
C ASN A 23 7.03 1.84 -0.44
N ASN A 24 5.87 1.28 -0.08
CA ASN A 24 5.35 0.03 -0.63
C ASN A 24 4.45 0.27 -1.86
N LEU A 25 4.15 1.53 -2.17
CA LEU A 25 3.17 1.87 -3.20
C LEU A 25 3.63 1.43 -4.59
N ALA A 26 4.91 1.58 -4.90
CA ALA A 26 5.45 1.16 -6.19
C ALA A 26 5.29 -0.37 -6.41
N VAL A 27 5.44 -1.19 -5.36
CA VAL A 27 5.23 -2.63 -5.43
C VAL A 27 3.75 -2.95 -5.64
N LEU A 28 2.86 -2.30 -4.88
CA LEU A 28 1.41 -2.44 -5.04
C LEU A 28 0.95 -2.09 -6.47
N VAL A 29 1.46 -0.97 -7.01
CA VAL A 29 1.15 -0.51 -8.37
C VAL A 29 1.60 -1.53 -9.39
N LYS A 30 2.79 -2.11 -9.24
CA LYS A 30 3.31 -3.13 -10.15
C LYS A 30 2.46 -4.40 -10.12
N GLU A 31 2.19 -4.95 -8.93
CA GLU A 31 1.41 -6.18 -8.76
C GLU A 31 -0.04 -6.06 -9.26
N LYS A 32 -0.63 -4.85 -9.22
CA LYS A 32 -2.02 -4.60 -9.61
C LYS A 32 -2.16 -3.80 -10.91
N SER A 33 -1.05 -3.57 -11.60
CA SER A 33 -0.97 -2.69 -12.79
C SER A 33 -1.88 -3.14 -13.93
N ASP A 34 -2.03 -4.45 -14.14
CA ASP A 34 -2.81 -5.01 -15.24
C ASP A 34 -4.32 -5.07 -14.94
N ILE A 35 -4.70 -4.89 -13.68
CA ILE A 35 -6.04 -5.23 -13.20
C ILE A 35 -6.79 -3.98 -12.77
N SER A 36 -6.14 -3.00 -12.14
CA SER A 36 -6.86 -1.90 -11.49
C SER A 36 -6.33 -0.52 -11.86
N ASP A 37 -7.25 0.44 -12.00
CA ASP A 37 -6.92 1.86 -11.85
C ASP A 37 -6.76 2.12 -10.34
N ILE A 38 -5.69 2.80 -9.92
CA ILE A 38 -5.37 2.98 -8.49
C ILE A 38 -5.36 4.47 -8.17
N VAL A 39 -6.20 4.88 -7.24
CA VAL A 39 -6.21 6.25 -6.70
C VAL A 39 -5.69 6.23 -5.28
N VAL A 40 -4.67 7.03 -4.98
CA VAL A 40 -4.04 7.14 -3.67
C VAL A 40 -4.32 8.51 -3.09
N VAL A 41 -4.78 8.54 -1.85
CA VAL A 41 -5.00 9.76 -1.05
C VAL A 41 -4.02 9.75 0.13
N GLY A 42 -3.22 10.82 0.21
CA GLY A 42 -2.26 11.05 1.29
C GLY A 42 -2.94 11.30 2.64
N PRO A 43 -2.19 11.17 3.76
CA PRO A 43 -2.71 11.40 5.10
C PRO A 43 -3.05 12.88 5.36
N PHE A 44 -3.80 13.14 6.43
CA PHE A 44 -4.29 14.49 6.76
C PHE A 44 -3.19 15.57 6.87
N ASN A 45 -1.98 15.18 7.30
CA ASN A 45 -0.84 16.07 7.45
C ASN A 45 -0.05 16.30 6.15
N ASN A 46 -0.30 15.52 5.10
CA ASN A 46 0.27 15.72 3.76
C ASN A 46 -0.72 15.22 2.69
N HIS A 47 -1.72 16.03 2.39
CA HIS A 47 -2.76 15.68 1.41
C HIS A 47 -2.19 15.71 -0.01
N PHE A 48 -2.18 14.55 -0.65
CA PHE A 48 -1.95 14.44 -2.08
C PHE A 48 -2.94 13.48 -2.70
N ILE A 49 -3.18 13.62 -4.00
CA ILE A 49 -3.91 12.66 -4.82
C ILE A 49 -2.96 12.16 -5.89
N LEU A 50 -2.87 10.85 -6.03
CA LEU A 50 -2.01 10.19 -7.01
C LEU A 50 -2.81 9.11 -7.72
N ASN A 51 -2.83 9.14 -9.05
CA ASN A 51 -3.63 8.23 -9.88
C ASN A 51 -2.70 7.42 -10.78
N PHE A 52 -2.84 6.10 -10.74
CA PHE A 52 -2.21 5.15 -11.63
C PHE A 52 -3.22 4.51 -12.58
N LYS A 53 -2.80 4.37 -13.84
CA LYS A 53 -3.54 3.64 -14.86
C LYS A 53 -2.60 2.78 -15.65
N LYS A 54 -2.84 1.47 -15.68
CA LYS A 54 -1.98 0.48 -16.35
C LYS A 54 -0.51 0.60 -15.89
N GLY A 55 -0.31 0.67 -14.57
CA GLY A 55 1.02 0.79 -13.95
C GLY A 55 1.72 2.16 -14.10
N LYS A 56 1.13 3.14 -14.79
CA LYS A 56 1.73 4.46 -15.04
C LYS A 56 1.04 5.56 -14.24
N ILE A 57 1.82 6.49 -13.71
CA ILE A 57 1.29 7.70 -13.07
C ILE A 57 0.60 8.56 -14.13
N ARG A 58 -0.71 8.80 -13.95
CA ARG A 58 -1.50 9.72 -14.77
C ARG A 58 -1.52 11.11 -14.20
N PHE A 59 -1.62 11.20 -12.88
CA PHE A 59 -1.75 12.46 -12.17
C PHE A 59 -1.15 12.32 -10.77
N CYS A 60 -0.46 13.35 -10.31
CA CYS A 60 -0.07 13.50 -8.93
C CYS A 60 -0.17 14.97 -8.54
N SER A 61 -0.85 15.28 -7.43
CA SER A 61 -0.98 16.66 -6.95
C SER A 61 0.26 17.17 -6.21
N ASP A 62 1.17 16.27 -5.80
CA ASP A 62 2.42 16.60 -5.10
C ASP A 62 3.63 16.10 -5.92
N PRO A 63 4.45 17.00 -6.50
CA PRO A 63 5.62 16.62 -7.29
C PRO A 63 6.65 15.79 -6.52
N LYS A 64 6.85 16.03 -5.22
CA LYS A 64 7.83 15.27 -4.43
C LYS A 64 7.37 13.84 -4.22
N VAL A 65 6.07 13.64 -4.01
CA VAL A 65 5.47 12.30 -3.95
C VAL A 65 5.63 11.58 -5.27
N LYS A 66 5.39 12.27 -6.38
CA LYS A 66 5.59 11.70 -7.72
C LYS A 66 7.02 11.18 -7.90
N GLU A 67 8.03 12.00 -7.60
CA GLU A 67 9.45 11.62 -7.70
C GLU A 67 9.80 10.38 -6.87
N ILE A 68 9.33 10.33 -5.62
CA ILE A 68 9.56 9.17 -4.73
C ILE A 68 8.99 7.89 -5.34
N VAL A 69 7.77 7.95 -5.89
CA VAL A 69 7.11 6.76 -6.42
C VAL A 69 7.69 6.33 -7.76
N GLU A 70 8.06 7.27 -8.63
CA GLU A 70 8.77 6.97 -9.89
C GLU A 70 10.12 6.30 -9.62
N ALA A 71 10.89 6.81 -8.66
CA ALA A 71 12.14 6.19 -8.24
C ALA A 71 11.92 4.78 -7.66
N GLY A 72 10.83 4.58 -6.91
CA GLY A 72 10.42 3.26 -6.41
C GLY A 72 10.09 2.28 -7.54
N LEU A 73 9.33 2.71 -8.54
CA LEU A 73 8.94 1.87 -9.68
C LEU A 73 10.17 1.39 -10.47
N MET A 74 11.14 2.28 -10.72
CA MET A 74 12.38 1.92 -11.42
C MET A 74 13.22 0.88 -10.65
N LYS A 75 13.25 0.95 -9.32
CA LYS A 75 14.03 0.01 -8.48
C LYS A 75 13.46 -1.40 -8.46
N ILE A 76 12.13 -1.54 -8.52
CA ILE A 76 11.48 -2.86 -8.47
C ILE A 76 11.73 -3.65 -9.76
N ASP A 77 12.02 -2.98 -10.87
CA ASP A 77 12.45 -3.66 -12.10
C ASP A 77 13.86 -4.27 -11.97
N SER A 78 14.68 -3.80 -11.02
CA SER A 78 16.04 -4.28 -10.78
C SER A 78 16.20 -5.29 -9.63
N GLU A 79 15.26 -5.34 -8.67
CA GLU A 79 15.37 -6.17 -7.45
C GLU A 79 14.12 -7.04 -7.21
N SER A 80 14.06 -8.21 -7.86
CA SER A 80 12.87 -9.07 -7.92
C SER A 80 12.66 -10.00 -6.70
N LYS A 81 12.80 -9.52 -5.45
CA LYS A 81 12.68 -10.39 -4.26
C LYS A 81 11.76 -9.91 -3.15
N THR A 82 11.03 -8.81 -3.34
CA THR A 82 10.11 -8.32 -2.31
C THR A 82 8.67 -8.58 -2.72
N GLU A 83 7.90 -9.19 -1.81
CA GLU A 83 6.48 -9.50 -1.99
C GLU A 83 5.65 -8.60 -1.10
N LEU A 84 4.48 -8.20 -1.60
CA LEU A 84 3.52 -7.46 -0.81
C LEU A 84 2.61 -8.42 -0.04
N PHE A 85 2.67 -8.33 1.29
CA PHE A 85 1.78 -9.09 2.17
C PHE A 85 0.64 -8.21 2.66
N PHE A 86 -0.59 -8.70 2.54
CA PHE A 86 -1.79 -8.00 2.98
C PHE A 86 -2.31 -8.60 4.29
N TYR A 87 -2.59 -7.73 5.27
CA TYR A 87 -3.14 -8.14 6.56
C TYR A 87 -4.36 -7.30 6.94
N LYS A 88 -5.33 -7.94 7.59
CA LYS A 88 -6.44 -7.26 8.27
C LYS A 88 -6.24 -7.31 9.79
N GLY A 89 -6.35 -6.14 10.44
CA GLY A 89 -6.33 -6.01 11.90
C GLY A 89 -7.73 -5.84 12.50
N PHE A 90 -7.91 -6.31 13.74
CA PHE A 90 -9.12 -6.16 14.54
C PHE A 90 -8.82 -5.36 15.82
N ILE A 91 -9.58 -4.29 16.09
CA ILE A 91 -9.55 -3.57 17.36
C ILE A 91 -10.89 -3.80 18.06
N GLN A 92 -10.87 -4.42 19.26
CA GLN A 92 -12.02 -4.57 20.18
C GLN A 92 -13.41 -4.51 19.51
N TYR A 93 -13.77 -5.55 18.76
CA TYR A 93 -15.08 -5.73 18.11
C TYR A 93 -15.39 -4.88 16.86
N ARG A 94 -14.41 -4.16 16.31
CA ARG A 94 -14.48 -3.57 14.96
C ARG A 94 -13.24 -3.98 14.15
N SER A 95 -13.44 -4.71 13.06
CA SER A 95 -12.51 -4.71 11.92
C SER A 95 -12.99 -3.64 10.92
N ILE A 96 -12.26 -3.14 9.91
CA ILE A 96 -11.38 -3.80 8.96
C ILE A 96 -10.53 -2.67 8.35
N GLN A 97 -9.23 -2.60 8.63
CA GLN A 97 -8.32 -1.88 7.74
C GLN A 97 -7.35 -2.90 7.16
N THR A 98 -7.40 -3.08 5.84
CA THR A 98 -6.42 -3.89 5.11
C THR A 98 -5.15 -3.07 5.01
N VAL A 99 -4.08 -3.51 5.64
CA VAL A 99 -2.77 -2.87 5.60
C VAL A 99 -1.85 -3.70 4.71
N ASN A 100 -1.08 -3.04 3.85
CA ASN A 100 -0.03 -3.69 3.08
C ASN A 100 1.34 -3.59 3.76
N ILE A 101 2.16 -4.63 3.65
CA ILE A 101 3.55 -4.63 4.09
C ILE A 101 4.41 -5.31 3.04
N CYS A 102 5.36 -4.57 2.47
CA CYS A 102 6.41 -5.11 1.64
C CYS A 102 7.50 -5.73 2.54
N ALA A 103 7.82 -7.02 2.33
CA ALA A 103 8.87 -7.71 3.08
C ALA A 103 9.52 -8.83 2.25
N ALA A 104 10.69 -9.31 2.69
CA ALA A 104 11.36 -10.46 2.05
C ALA A 104 10.80 -11.81 2.52
N SER A 105 9.99 -11.83 3.59
CA SER A 105 9.30 -13.03 4.09
C SER A 105 8.06 -12.68 4.90
N GLU A 106 7.15 -13.65 5.05
CA GLU A 106 5.92 -13.49 5.84
C GLU A 106 6.20 -13.23 7.34
N LEU A 107 7.27 -13.83 7.87
CA LEU A 107 7.68 -13.62 9.27
C LEU A 107 8.07 -12.16 9.50
N GLN A 108 8.90 -11.60 8.61
CA GLN A 108 9.29 -10.18 8.66
C GLN A 108 8.07 -9.27 8.50
N ALA A 109 7.15 -9.60 7.60
CA ALA A 109 5.93 -8.82 7.43
C ALA A 109 5.11 -8.75 8.73
N LYS A 110 4.91 -9.90 9.41
CA LYS A 110 4.22 -9.97 10.71
C LYS A 110 4.88 -9.10 11.77
N GLU A 111 6.20 -9.15 11.89
CA GLU A 111 6.95 -8.32 12.85
C GLU A 111 6.76 -6.81 12.59
N VAL A 112 6.75 -6.40 11.32
CA VAL A 112 6.53 -4.99 10.94
C VAL A 112 5.10 -4.55 11.29
N VAL A 113 4.09 -5.38 11.03
CA VAL A 113 2.70 -5.07 11.39
C VAL A 113 2.56 -4.88 12.91
N GLN A 114 3.14 -5.79 13.70
CA GLN A 114 3.08 -5.72 15.17
C GLN A 114 3.70 -4.43 15.72
N LYS A 115 4.81 -3.98 15.13
CA LYS A 115 5.46 -2.70 15.49
C LYS A 115 4.57 -1.50 15.13
N TRP A 116 3.88 -1.57 14.00
CA TRP A 116 3.06 -0.47 13.48
C TRP A 116 1.79 -0.21 14.27
N THR A 117 1.14 -1.25 14.79
CA THR A 117 -0.22 -1.09 15.32
C THR A 117 -0.27 -0.67 16.77
N SER A 118 0.84 -0.73 17.53
CA SER A 118 1.00 -0.37 18.96
C SER A 118 0.01 -1.01 19.96
N ALA A 119 -1.11 -1.55 19.48
CA ALA A 119 -2.09 -2.33 20.18
C ALA A 119 -1.78 -3.81 19.95
N PRO A 120 -1.95 -4.67 20.97
CA PRO A 120 -1.91 -6.11 20.79
C PRO A 120 -3.10 -6.51 19.90
N LEU A 121 -2.86 -6.59 18.59
CA LEU A 121 -3.82 -7.12 17.63
C LEU A 121 -3.99 -8.60 17.95
N LYS A 122 -5.04 -8.94 18.72
CA LYS A 122 -5.33 -10.33 19.12
C LYS A 122 -5.54 -11.26 17.92
N HIS A 123 -5.94 -10.71 16.76
CA HIS A 123 -6.16 -11.47 15.53
C HIS A 123 -5.64 -10.68 14.33
N LEU A 124 -4.53 -11.12 13.75
CA LEU A 124 -4.08 -10.71 12.41
C LEU A 124 -4.53 -11.80 11.44
N ILE A 125 -5.31 -11.42 10.43
CA ILE A 125 -5.71 -12.35 9.38
C ILE A 125 -4.98 -11.96 8.10
N LYS A 126 -4.19 -12.88 7.55
CA LYS A 126 -3.61 -12.74 6.22
C LYS A 126 -4.75 -12.71 5.22
N VAL A 127 -4.76 -11.70 4.35
CA VAL A 127 -5.67 -11.66 3.21
C VAL A 127 -4.94 -12.32 2.03
N ALA A 128 -5.63 -13.22 1.35
CA ALA A 128 -5.13 -13.92 0.17
C ALA A 128 -4.67 -12.96 -0.93
#